data_AF-A0A151RA73-F1
#
_entry.id   AF-A0A151RA73-F1
#
_cell.length_a   1.000
_cell.length_b   1.000
_cell.length_c   1.000
_cell.angle_alpha   90.00
_cell.angle_beta   90.00
_cell.angle_gamma   90.00
#
_symmetry.space_group_name_H-M   'P 1'
#
loop_
_entity.id
_entity.type
_entity.pdbx_description
1 polymer ?
#
loop_
_entity_poly.entity_id
_entity_poly.type
_entity_poly.pdbx_seq_one_letter_code
_entity_poly.pdbx_strand_id
1 'polypeptide(L)' 'MLFNGELWTISTVRRKVILSTVENSVYNAKRLLWAEQALWRPPEHPWVKLNTDGSWLSGTSAMGMGGAIRD' A
#
# COMPACT_ATOMS: atom_id res chain seq x y z
N MET A 1 -11.49 -6.35 -17.50
CA MET A 1 -10.10 -6.81 -17.43
C MET A 1 -10.11 -8.14 -16.69
N LEU A 2 -9.98 -9.26 -17.41
CA LEU A 2 -9.99 -10.60 -16.83
C LEU A 2 -8.60 -10.88 -16.25
N PHE A 3 -8.48 -10.87 -14.92
CA PHE A 3 -7.26 -11.28 -14.24
C PHE A 3 -7.18 -12.81 -14.26
N ASN A 4 -6.50 -13.35 -15.27
CA ASN A 4 -6.08 -14.76 -15.32
C ASN A 4 -4.86 -14.98 -14.41
N GLY A 5 -5.04 -14.78 -13.11
CA GLY A 5 -4.08 -15.17 -12.07
C GLY A 5 -4.75 -16.15 -11.10
N GLU A 6 -3.96 -16.99 -10.42
CA GLU A 6 -4.44 -17.91 -9.37
C GLU A 6 -5.58 -17.27 -8.56
N LEU A 7 -6.66 -18.01 -8.30
CA LEU A 7 -7.74 -17.55 -7.42
C LEU A 7 -7.13 -17.13 -6.08
N TRP A 8 -7.02 -15.83 -5.86
CA TRP A 8 -6.48 -15.25 -4.63
C TRP A 8 -7.47 -15.52 -3.51
N THR A 9 -7.32 -16.66 -2.86
CA THR A 9 -8.09 -16.96 -1.65
C THR A 9 -7.74 -15.94 -0.57
N ILE A 10 -8.71 -15.63 0.30
CA ILE A 10 -8.53 -14.69 1.41
C ILE A 10 -7.29 -15.06 2.26
N SER A 11 -7.03 -16.36 2.42
CA SER A 11 -5.84 -16.86 3.13
C SER A 11 -4.53 -16.50 2.42
N THR A 12 -4.46 -16.62 1.09
CA THR A 12 -3.30 -16.21 0.29
C THR A 12 -3.04 -14.71 0.40
N VAL A 13 -4.09 -13.89 0.29
CA VAL A 13 -3.98 -12.43 0.44
C VAL A 13 -3.49 -12.07 1.85
N ARG A 14 -4.10 -12.65 2.89
CA ARG A 14 -3.71 -12.40 4.29
C ARG A 14 -2.25 -12.77 4.55
N ARG A 15 -1.79 -13.92 4.03
CA ARG A 15 -0.38 -14.33 4.14
C ARG A 15 0.56 -13.34 3.48
N LYS A 16 0.23 -12.85 2.29
CA LYS A 16 1.02 -11.84 1.58
C LYS A 16 1.06 -10.50 2.32
N VAL A 17 -0.07 -10.03 2.86
CA VAL A 17 -0.13 -8.81 3.68
C VAL A 17 0.75 -8.92 4.92
N ILE A 18 0.71 -10.06 5.62
CA ILE A 18 1.56 -10.30 6.79
C ILE A 18 3.04 -10.26 6.40
N LEU A 19 3.43 -10.98 5.34
CA LEU A 19 4.81 -10.98 4.86
C LEU A 19 5.28 -9.58 4.47
N SER A 20 4.50 -8.85 3.66
CA SER A 20 4.83 -7.49 3.25
C SER A 20 4.91 -6.51 4.43
N THR A 21 4.06 -6.67 5.46
CA THR A 21 4.14 -5.85 6.68
C THR A 21 5.47 -6.09 7.41
N VAL A 22 5.88 -7.36 7.55
CA VAL A 22 7.15 -7.71 8.20
C VAL A 22 8.34 -7.22 7.38
N GLU A 23 8.34 -7.45 6.07
CA GLU A 23 9.39 -6.98 5.15
C GLU A 23 9.53 -5.47 5.20
N ASN A 24 8.42 -4.74 5.15
CA ASN A 24 8.40 -3.28 5.23
C ASN A 24 8.90 -2.80 6.60
N SER A 25 8.52 -3.47 7.70
CA SER A 25 9.02 -3.16 9.04
C SER A 25 10.54 -3.32 9.14
N VAL A 26 11.08 -4.45 8.66
CA VAL A 26 12.54 -4.71 8.63
C VAL A 26 13.27 -3.70 7.75
N TYR A 27 12.72 -3.38 6.58
CA TYR A 27 13.27 -2.40 5.66
C TYR A 27 13.34 -1.00 6.29
N ASN A 28 12.24 -0.56 6.90
CA ASN A 28 12.16 0.75 7.55
C ASN A 28 13.07 0.86 8.77
N ALA A 29 13.15 -0.21 9.59
CA ALA A 29 14.06 -0.29 10.73
C ALA A 29 15.53 -0.20 10.30
N LYS A 30 15.93 -0.94 9.26
CA LYS A 30 17.31 -0.92 8.72
C LYS A 30 17.71 0.45 8.17
N ARG A 31 16.76 1.19 7.60
CA ARG A 31 17.00 2.50 6.99
C ARG A 31 16.73 3.68 7.92
N LEU A 32 16.35 3.42 9.18
CA LEU A 32 15.95 4.46 10.13
C LEU A 32 14.90 5.42 9.55
N LEU A 33 14.01 4.92 8.66
CA LEU A 33 13.01 5.74 7.98
C LEU A 33 11.90 6.24 8.93
N TRP A 34 11.90 5.74 10.17
CA TRP A 34 11.08 6.27 11.28
C TRP A 34 11.84 7.29 12.14
N ALA A 35 13.16 7.38 12.03
CA ALA A 35 13.98 8.32 12.80
C ALA A 35 13.96 9.73 12.20
N GLU A 36 13.88 9.84 10.87
CA GLU A 36 13.57 11.08 10.18
C GLU A 36 12.17 10.99 9.60
N GLN A 37 11.31 11.93 9.99
CA GLN A 37 10.04 12.13 9.33
C GLN A 37 10.34 12.53 7.88
N ALA A 38 10.10 11.64 6.93
CA ALA A 38 10.31 11.93 5.52
C ALA A 38 9.43 13.13 5.13
N LEU A 39 10.04 14.31 5.04
CA LEU A 39 9.37 15.51 4.58
C LEU A 39 9.09 15.33 3.09
N TRP A 40 7.83 15.06 2.76
CA TRP A 40 7.40 15.02 1.37
C TRP A 40 7.66 16.38 0.73
N ARG A 41 8.39 16.39 -0.40
CA ARG A 41 8.58 17.56 -1.23
C ARG A 41 7.95 17.30 -2.60
N PRO A 42 7.08 18.18 -3.10
CA PRO A 42 6.58 18.05 -4.46
C PRO A 42 7.76 18.15 -5.45
N PRO A 43 7.72 17.42 -6.57
CA PRO A 43 8.66 17.64 -7.68
C PRO A 43 8.45 19.04 -8.29
N GLU A 44 9.37 19.48 -9.16
CA GLU A 44 9.21 20.73 -9.91
C GLU A 44 7.99 20.64 -10.86
N HIS A 45 7.30 21.76 -11.05
CA HIS A 45 6.11 21.84 -11.90
C HIS A 45 6.48 21.60 -13.38
N PRO A 46 5.65 20.90 -14.18
CA PRO A 46 4.31 20.39 -13.83
C PRO A 46 4.33 19.04 -13.11
N TRP A 47 3.40 18.87 -12.18
CA TRP A 47 3.16 17.59 -11.52
C TRP A 47 1.69 17.37 -11.24
N VAL A 48 1.33 16.11 -11.04
CA VAL A 48 0.00 15.65 -10.68
C VAL A 48 0.13 14.83 -9.40
N LYS A 49 -0.74 15.07 -8.42
CA LYS A 49 -0.75 14.32 -7.17
C LYS A 49 -1.70 13.14 -7.28
N LEU A 50 -1.16 11.94 -7.11
CA LEU A 50 -1.93 10.72 -6.93
C LEU A 50 -1.91 10.33 -5.45
N ASN A 51 -3.09 10.29 -4.83
CA ASN A 51 -3.27 9.69 -3.50
C ASN A 51 -3.93 8.32 -3.69
N THR A 52 -3.40 7.26 -3.09
CA THR A 52 -3.98 5.92 -3.12
C THR A 52 -4.10 5.38 -1.71
N ASP A 53 -5.17 4.64 -1.44
CA ASP A 53 -5.35 3.93 -0.18
C ASP A 53 -6.06 2.58 -0.39
N GLY A 54 -5.81 1.67 0.55
CA GLY A 54 -6.43 0.36 0.61
C GLY A 54 -7.04 0.13 1.98
N SER A 55 -8.28 -0.34 2.01
CA SER A 55 -9.03 -0.68 3.22
C SER A 55 -9.37 -2.17 3.27
N TRP A 56 -9.27 -2.73 4.47
CA TRP A 56 -9.68 -4.11 4.77
C TRP A 56 -10.57 -4.12 6.00
N LEU A 57 -11.79 -4.64 5.87
CA LEU A 57 -12.74 -4.80 6.97
C LEU A 57 -12.82 -6.27 7.36
N SER A 58 -12.14 -6.64 8.45
CA SER A 58 -12.01 -8.02 8.92
C SER A 58 -13.33 -8.69 9.29
N GLY A 59 -14.35 -7.91 9.69
CA GLY A 59 -15.66 -8.43 10.09
C GLY A 59 -16.57 -8.85 8.92
N THR A 60 -16.33 -8.32 7.72
CA THR A 60 -17.16 -8.62 6.53
C THR A 60 -16.35 -9.29 5.42
N SER A 61 -15.06 -9.56 5.65
CA SER A 61 -14.11 -9.99 4.62
C SER A 61 -14.13 -9.10 3.37
N ALA A 62 -14.46 -7.81 3.54
CA ALA A 62 -14.52 -6.85 2.46
C ALA A 62 -13.18 -6.14 2.31
N MET A 63 -12.72 -6.02 1.07
CA MET A 63 -11.55 -5.23 0.69
C MET A 63 -11.97 -4.16 -0.31
N GLY A 64 -11.46 -2.96 -0.14
CA GLY A 64 -11.63 -1.87 -1.10
C GLY A 64 -10.31 -1.15 -1.32
N MET A 65 -10.04 -0.74 -2.56
CA MET A 65 -8.94 0.16 -2.88
C MET A 65 -9.49 1.38 -3.61
N GLY A 66 -8.85 2.53 -3.41
CA GLY A 66 -9.28 3.77 -4.02
C GLY A 66 -8.13 4.75 -4.19
N GLY A 67 -8.35 5.76 -5.02
CA GLY A 67 -7.38 6.84 -5.18
C GLY A 67 -8.00 8.08 -5.80
N ALA A 68 -7.32 9.19 -5.63
CA ALA A 68 -7.69 10.49 -6.18
C ALA A 68 -6.49 11.10 -6.91
N ILE A 69 -6.73 11.50 -8.16
CA ILE A 69 -5.79 12.26 -8.99
C ILE A 69 -6.19 13.73 -8.89
N ARG A 70 -5.21 14.62 -8.67
CA ARG A 70 -5.40 16.07 -8.57
C ARG A 70 -4.27 16.78 -9.29
N ASP A 71 -4.57 17.87 -9.98
CA ASP A 71 -3.57 18.83 -10.48
C ASP A 71 -3.15 19.84 -9.38
#